data_AF-A0A815Z5D2-F1
#
_entry.id   AF-A0A815Z5D2-F1
#
_cell.length_a   1.000
_cell.length_b   1.000
_cell.length_c   1.000
_cell.angle_alpha   90.00
_cell.angle_beta   90.00
_cell.angle_gamma   90.00
#
_symmetry.space_group_name_H-M   'P 1'
#
loop_
_entity.id
_entity.type
_entity.pdbx_description
1 polymer ?
#
loop_
_entity_poly.entity_id
_entity_poly.type
_entity_poly.pdbx_seq_one_letter_code
_entity_poly.pdbx_strand_id
1 'polypeptide(L)'
;MTQIYHTVPQVEVLMGGTRSSCTETCDFQWLPSLTPTLSSVSQALMTLSIDGTGFSPIASSNTVLVGSGSCTVTAATTTRLTCTIPGAPTGTYPVSVIVAGSGQALSSDTFTATIALQVTSISPIRGGAGGGYTLTISGTDFSSLSAALVDNNICTNPEVMNYTTITCLVLSTAASSNSVVDVVVPDSGNQITITGTTFRVLVGTTSAAVTSASSTNIIFTAPTLAPGIYPLTVNTTNGFARPQFQIEYRFYDQEVTPNVGSLYRGSDVYVQDQGFGSNTVVTFGAAPCTVLEVNFTRIHCKTTSAAPAVLLCRILSQLHHRMHQQ
;
A
#
# COMPACT_ATOMS: atom_id res chain seq x y z
N MET A 1 -41.17 -49.90 -5.20
CA MET A 1 -40.18 -49.66 -6.28
C MET A 1 -38.81 -49.68 -5.67
N THR A 2 -38.00 -50.67 -6.02
CA THR A 2 -36.57 -50.70 -5.70
C THR A 2 -35.90 -49.54 -6.43
N GLN A 3 -35.36 -48.59 -5.68
CA GLN A 3 -34.58 -47.49 -6.23
C GLN A 3 -33.27 -48.09 -6.75
N ILE A 4 -33.12 -48.17 -8.08
CA ILE A 4 -31.90 -48.66 -8.71
C ILE A 4 -30.83 -47.59 -8.45
N TYR A 5 -29.82 -47.93 -7.65
CA TYR A 5 -28.69 -47.03 -7.40
C TYR A 5 -27.89 -46.87 -8.69
N HIS A 6 -27.90 -45.67 -9.27
CA HIS A 6 -26.98 -45.29 -10.33
C HIS A 6 -25.70 -44.69 -9.74
N THR A 7 -24.56 -45.02 -10.34
CA THR A 7 -23.23 -44.47 -9.98
C THR A 7 -22.92 -43.16 -10.69
N VAL A 8 -23.74 -42.79 -11.68
CA VAL A 8 -23.66 -41.53 -12.44
C VAL A 8 -24.92 -40.70 -12.17
N PRO A 9 -24.79 -39.37 -11.96
CA PRO A 9 -25.95 -38.50 -11.75
C PRO A 9 -26.93 -38.61 -12.93
N GLN A 10 -28.22 -38.75 -12.62
CA GLN A 10 -29.27 -38.79 -13.63
C GLN A 10 -30.06 -37.49 -13.62
N VAL A 11 -30.49 -37.07 -14.80
CA VAL A 11 -31.42 -35.95 -14.95
C VAL A 11 -32.79 -36.37 -14.42
N GLU A 12 -33.26 -35.71 -13.37
CA GLU A 12 -34.61 -35.90 -12.81
C GLU A 12 -35.47 -34.65 -13.04
N VAL A 13 -36.71 -34.84 -13.52
CA VAL A 13 -37.71 -33.78 -13.64
C VAL A 13 -38.85 -34.07 -12.68
N LEU A 14 -39.29 -33.07 -11.90
CA LEU A 14 -40.41 -33.20 -10.98
C LEU A 14 -41.60 -32.36 -11.45
N MET A 15 -42.79 -32.96 -11.53
CA MET A 15 -44.06 -32.24 -11.68
C MET A 15 -44.98 -32.60 -10.51
N GLY A 16 -45.36 -31.62 -9.70
CA GLY A 16 -46.23 -31.83 -8.54
C GLY A 16 -45.67 -32.83 -7.51
N GLY A 17 -44.33 -32.92 -7.37
CA GLY A 17 -43.65 -33.85 -6.47
C GLY A 17 -43.42 -35.26 -7.02
N THR A 18 -43.92 -35.57 -8.23
CA THR A 18 -43.69 -36.85 -8.90
C THR A 18 -42.43 -36.77 -9.77
N ARG A 19 -41.48 -37.70 -9.58
CA ARG A 19 -40.24 -37.80 -10.38
C ARG A 19 -40.51 -38.43 -11.73
N SER A 20 -39.86 -37.92 -12.77
CA SER A 20 -39.85 -38.50 -14.11
C SER A 20 -39.21 -39.89 -14.10
N SER A 21 -39.71 -40.78 -14.96
CA SER A 21 -39.07 -42.06 -15.26
C SER A 21 -38.24 -41.90 -16.52
N CYS A 22 -36.97 -42.27 -16.46
CA CYS A 22 -36.10 -42.36 -17.62
C CYS A 22 -36.19 -43.75 -18.26
N THR A 23 -36.45 -43.76 -19.57
CA THR A 23 -36.63 -44.99 -20.37
C THR A 23 -35.37 -45.37 -21.16
N GLU A 24 -34.43 -44.43 -21.31
CA GLU A 24 -33.16 -44.60 -22.05
C GLU A 24 -31.99 -44.06 -21.22
N THR A 25 -31.01 -43.39 -21.84
CA THR A 25 -29.86 -42.79 -21.17
C THR A 25 -30.17 -41.39 -20.65
N CYS A 26 -30.24 -41.23 -19.33
CA CYS A 26 -30.40 -39.94 -18.66
C CYS A 26 -29.19 -39.55 -17.80
N ASP A 27 -28.06 -40.20 -18.04
CA ASP A 27 -26.82 -39.92 -17.34
C ASP A 27 -26.30 -38.52 -17.74
N PHE A 28 -25.97 -37.72 -16.74
CA PHE A 28 -25.30 -36.44 -16.92
C PHE A 28 -23.91 -36.50 -16.31
N GLN A 29 -22.91 -36.08 -17.08
CA GLN A 29 -21.52 -36.04 -16.64
C GLN A 29 -20.91 -34.67 -16.90
N TRP A 30 -20.16 -34.19 -15.92
CA TRP A 30 -19.26 -33.06 -16.10
C TRP A 30 -17.92 -33.58 -16.60
N LEU A 31 -17.48 -33.10 -17.77
CA LEU A 31 -16.26 -33.56 -18.42
C LEU A 31 -15.19 -32.46 -18.41
N PRO A 32 -13.97 -32.71 -17.89
CA PRO A 32 -12.88 -31.74 -17.94
C PRO A 32 -12.52 -31.28 -19.35
N SER A 33 -12.72 -32.14 -20.35
CA SER A 33 -12.48 -31.82 -21.77
C SER A 33 -13.47 -30.81 -22.36
N LEU A 34 -14.61 -30.59 -21.71
CA LEU A 34 -15.62 -29.60 -22.09
C LEU A 34 -15.55 -28.34 -21.22
N THR A 35 -14.76 -28.36 -20.14
CA THR A 35 -14.57 -27.22 -19.26
C THR A 35 -13.47 -26.32 -19.81
N PRO A 36 -13.71 -25.02 -20.01
CA PRO A 36 -12.67 -24.11 -20.45
C PRO A 36 -11.57 -23.98 -19.40
N THR A 37 -10.37 -23.59 -19.83
CA THR A 37 -9.25 -23.32 -18.93
C THR A 37 -8.70 -21.93 -19.16
N LEU A 38 -8.11 -21.36 -18.12
CA LEU A 38 -7.43 -20.08 -18.15
C LEU A 38 -5.98 -20.32 -17.67
N SER A 39 -5.03 -20.00 -18.55
CA SER A 39 -3.61 -20.32 -18.38
C SER A 39 -2.73 -19.09 -18.18
N SER A 40 -3.12 -17.92 -18.69
CA SER A 40 -2.44 -16.68 -18.37
C SER A 40 -3.32 -15.45 -18.57
N VAL A 41 -2.98 -14.38 -17.87
CA VAL A 41 -3.53 -13.04 -18.08
C VAL A 41 -2.36 -12.07 -18.20
N SER A 42 -2.41 -11.24 -19.22
CA SER A 42 -1.50 -10.10 -19.39
C SER A 42 -2.32 -8.84 -19.64
N GLN A 43 -1.80 -7.71 -19.15
CA GLN A 43 -2.48 -6.44 -19.21
C GLN A 43 -1.58 -5.39 -19.85
N ALA A 44 -2.16 -4.58 -20.74
CA ALA A 44 -1.56 -3.40 -21.33
C ALA A 44 -2.55 -2.24 -21.21
N LEU A 45 -2.30 -1.32 -20.26
CA LEU A 45 -3.23 -0.26 -19.89
C LEU A 45 -4.60 -0.85 -19.52
N MET A 46 -5.67 -0.49 -20.24
CA MET A 46 -7.03 -0.99 -20.02
C MET A 46 -7.34 -2.28 -20.78
N THR A 47 -6.41 -2.79 -21.59
CA THR A 47 -6.62 -3.99 -22.42
C THR A 47 -6.07 -5.22 -21.71
N LEU A 48 -6.91 -6.25 -21.58
CA LEU A 48 -6.52 -7.58 -21.09
C LEU A 48 -6.42 -8.56 -22.24
N SER A 49 -5.32 -9.32 -22.27
CA SER A 49 -5.17 -10.51 -23.09
C SER A 49 -5.16 -11.73 -22.20
N ILE A 50 -6.10 -12.64 -22.45
CA ILE A 50 -6.35 -13.83 -21.64
C ILE A 50 -6.11 -15.05 -22.52
N ASP A 51 -5.20 -15.92 -22.10
CA ASP A 51 -4.90 -17.18 -22.78
C ASP A 51 -5.50 -18.36 -22.02
N GLY A 52 -5.89 -19.39 -22.78
CA GLY A 52 -6.55 -20.56 -22.25
C GLY A 52 -6.98 -21.55 -23.33
N THR A 53 -7.99 -22.36 -23.01
CA THR A 53 -8.60 -23.32 -23.94
C THR A 53 -10.12 -23.35 -23.75
N GLY A 54 -10.85 -23.74 -24.80
CA GLY A 54 -12.30 -23.94 -24.72
C GLY A 54 -13.10 -22.64 -24.70
N PHE A 55 -12.51 -21.51 -25.10
CA PHE A 55 -13.24 -20.27 -25.29
C PHE A 55 -14.11 -20.33 -26.54
N SER A 56 -15.17 -19.52 -26.58
CA SER A 56 -15.97 -19.37 -27.79
C SER A 56 -15.27 -18.39 -28.75
N PRO A 57 -15.23 -18.67 -30.07
CA PRO A 57 -14.78 -17.68 -31.05
C PRO A 57 -15.76 -16.51 -31.21
N ILE A 58 -16.97 -16.60 -30.64
CA ILE A 58 -17.96 -15.52 -30.65
C ILE A 58 -17.78 -14.68 -29.39
N ALA A 59 -17.39 -13.41 -29.55
CA ALA A 59 -17.07 -12.52 -28.43
C ALA A 59 -18.20 -12.43 -27.39
N SER A 60 -19.47 -12.29 -27.81
CA SER A 60 -20.63 -12.19 -26.92
C SER A 60 -20.97 -13.49 -26.17
N SER A 61 -20.37 -14.62 -26.53
CA SER A 61 -20.51 -15.88 -25.81
C SER A 61 -19.47 -16.05 -24.70
N ASN A 62 -18.55 -15.09 -24.54
CA ASN A 62 -17.57 -15.08 -23.46
C ASN A 62 -17.85 -13.91 -22.52
N THR A 63 -18.09 -14.20 -21.25
CA THR A 63 -18.22 -13.20 -20.20
C THR A 63 -16.92 -13.18 -19.40
N VAL A 64 -16.19 -12.07 -19.46
CA VAL A 64 -14.97 -11.87 -18.68
C VAL A 64 -15.27 -10.92 -17.52
N LEU A 65 -14.92 -11.32 -16.31
CA LEU A 65 -15.10 -10.53 -15.09
C LEU A 65 -13.75 -10.18 -14.47
N VAL A 66 -13.64 -8.94 -14.02
CA VAL A 66 -12.51 -8.39 -13.26
C VAL A 66 -13.07 -7.97 -11.91
N GLY A 67 -12.93 -8.83 -10.90
CA GLY A 67 -13.69 -8.73 -9.66
C GLY A 67 -15.19 -8.87 -9.92
N SER A 68 -15.97 -7.85 -9.55
CA SER A 68 -17.40 -7.76 -9.88
C SER A 68 -17.69 -6.97 -11.17
N GLY A 69 -16.66 -6.34 -11.77
CA GLY A 69 -16.79 -5.56 -13.00
C GLY A 69 -16.72 -6.45 -14.24
N SER A 70 -17.40 -6.04 -15.32
CA SER A 70 -17.32 -6.73 -16.61
C SER A 70 -16.19 -6.16 -17.47
N CYS A 71 -15.43 -7.02 -18.12
CA CYS A 71 -14.46 -6.64 -19.16
C CYS A 71 -15.11 -6.87 -20.53
N THR A 72 -15.18 -5.83 -21.35
CA THR A 72 -15.86 -5.90 -22.65
C THR A 72 -15.00 -6.64 -23.65
N VAL A 73 -15.40 -7.84 -24.07
CA VAL A 73 -14.64 -8.68 -25.01
C VAL A 73 -14.64 -8.03 -26.41
N THR A 74 -13.46 -7.65 -26.89
CA THR A 74 -13.24 -6.99 -28.18
C THR A 74 -12.75 -7.96 -29.27
N ALA A 75 -12.09 -9.04 -28.88
CA ALA A 75 -11.69 -10.12 -29.80
C ALA A 75 -11.75 -11.48 -29.08
N ALA A 76 -12.13 -12.53 -29.82
CA ALA A 76 -12.26 -13.86 -29.27
C ALA A 76 -11.81 -14.92 -30.28
N THR A 77 -11.08 -15.91 -29.77
CA THR A 77 -10.69 -17.15 -30.44
C THR A 77 -10.86 -18.29 -29.44
N THR A 78 -10.67 -19.54 -29.86
CA THR A 78 -10.81 -20.70 -28.97
C THR A 78 -9.75 -20.80 -27.87
N THR A 79 -8.66 -20.03 -27.99
CA THR A 79 -7.52 -20.07 -27.06
C THR A 79 -7.11 -18.70 -26.51
N ARG A 80 -7.65 -17.61 -27.06
CA ARG A 80 -7.33 -16.24 -26.63
C ARG A 80 -8.54 -15.34 -26.66
N LEU A 81 -8.73 -14.58 -25.58
CA LEU A 81 -9.66 -13.46 -25.51
C LEU A 81 -8.88 -12.16 -25.36
N THR A 82 -9.40 -11.11 -25.96
CA THR A 82 -8.99 -9.73 -25.69
C THR A 82 -10.21 -8.97 -25.21
N CYS A 83 -10.07 -8.24 -24.11
CA CYS A 83 -11.16 -7.44 -23.56
C CYS A 83 -10.65 -6.09 -23.03
N THR A 84 -11.54 -5.12 -22.92
CA THR A 84 -11.25 -3.78 -22.36
C THR A 84 -11.96 -3.61 -21.03
N ILE A 85 -11.22 -3.22 -19.99
CA ILE A 85 -11.77 -2.90 -18.67
C ILE A 85 -12.39 -1.50 -18.73
N PRO A 86 -13.70 -1.33 -18.47
CA PRO A 86 -14.29 -0.01 -18.33
C PRO A 86 -13.81 0.65 -17.03
N GLY A 87 -13.87 1.99 -16.95
CA GLY A 87 -13.40 2.73 -15.77
C GLY A 87 -13.98 2.16 -14.46
N ALA A 88 -13.10 1.84 -13.53
CA ALA A 88 -13.44 1.14 -12.29
C ALA A 88 -12.52 1.60 -11.15
N PRO A 89 -12.87 1.35 -9.87
CA PRO A 89 -12.03 1.77 -8.77
C PRO A 89 -10.61 1.21 -8.90
N THR A 90 -9.60 2.02 -8.54
CA THR A 90 -8.22 1.54 -8.49
C THR A 90 -8.09 0.35 -7.54
N GLY A 91 -7.31 -0.64 -7.95
CA GLY A 91 -7.07 -1.84 -7.18
C GLY A 91 -6.65 -3.03 -8.03
N THR A 92 -6.38 -4.14 -7.36
CA THR A 92 -6.07 -5.42 -8.01
C THR A 92 -7.23 -6.38 -7.82
N TYR A 93 -7.73 -6.93 -8.92
CA TYR A 93 -8.96 -7.72 -8.96
C TYR A 93 -8.73 -9.07 -9.61
N PRO A 94 -9.36 -10.16 -9.13
CA PRO A 94 -9.27 -11.46 -9.76
C PRO A 94 -9.97 -11.47 -11.12
N VAL A 95 -9.40 -12.20 -12.09
CA VAL A 95 -9.96 -12.37 -13.42
C VAL A 95 -10.65 -13.73 -13.51
N SER A 96 -11.87 -13.76 -14.02
CA SER A 96 -12.58 -15.00 -14.33
C SER A 96 -13.26 -14.93 -15.69
N VAL A 97 -13.45 -16.09 -16.32
CA VAL A 97 -14.06 -16.22 -17.64
C VAL A 97 -15.17 -17.25 -17.55
N ILE A 98 -16.35 -16.90 -18.08
CA ILE A 98 -17.50 -17.79 -18.21
C ILE A 98 -17.83 -17.88 -19.69
N VAL A 99 -17.86 -19.10 -20.23
CA VAL A 99 -18.20 -19.37 -21.63
C VAL A 99 -19.62 -19.92 -21.68
N ALA A 100 -20.49 -19.28 -22.46
CA ALA A 100 -21.88 -19.70 -22.61
C ALA A 100 -21.95 -21.15 -23.13
N GLY A 101 -22.68 -22.00 -22.40
CA GLY A 101 -22.81 -23.43 -22.72
C GLY A 101 -21.67 -24.33 -22.23
N SER A 102 -20.53 -23.77 -21.84
CA SER A 102 -19.37 -24.55 -21.34
C SER A 102 -19.03 -24.29 -19.87
N GLY A 103 -19.55 -23.20 -19.29
CA GLY A 103 -19.37 -22.86 -17.87
C GLY A 103 -18.14 -22.01 -17.59
N GLN A 104 -17.74 -21.97 -16.32
CA GLN A 104 -16.62 -21.15 -15.84
C GLN A 104 -15.28 -21.83 -16.15
N ALA A 105 -14.30 -21.04 -16.59
CA ALA A 105 -12.96 -21.51 -16.85
C ALA A 105 -12.24 -21.90 -15.55
N LEU A 106 -11.58 -23.06 -15.57
CA LEU A 106 -10.70 -23.51 -14.50
C LEU A 106 -9.32 -22.88 -14.65
N SER A 107 -8.70 -22.51 -13.53
CA SER A 107 -7.32 -22.04 -13.49
C SER A 107 -6.55 -22.74 -12.36
N SER A 108 -5.25 -22.98 -12.59
CA SER A 108 -4.34 -23.47 -11.53
C SER A 108 -3.98 -22.38 -10.53
N ASP A 109 -4.00 -21.12 -11.00
CA ASP A 109 -3.58 -19.94 -10.26
C ASP A 109 -4.70 -18.89 -10.23
N THR A 110 -4.59 -17.95 -9.29
CA THR A 110 -5.44 -16.76 -9.26
C THR A 110 -4.80 -15.68 -10.12
N PHE A 111 -5.33 -15.49 -11.33
CA PHE A 111 -4.90 -14.39 -12.19
C PHE A 111 -5.61 -13.10 -11.81
N THR A 112 -4.89 -11.99 -11.90
CA THR A 112 -5.39 -10.67 -11.50
C THR A 112 -5.16 -9.62 -12.59
N ALA A 113 -5.96 -8.57 -12.53
CA ALA A 113 -5.78 -7.34 -13.29
C ALA A 113 -5.63 -6.18 -12.32
N THR A 114 -4.79 -5.21 -12.65
CA THR A 114 -4.55 -4.03 -11.83
C THR A 114 -5.09 -2.79 -12.51
N ILE A 115 -5.98 -2.08 -11.84
CA ILE A 115 -6.53 -0.81 -12.29
C ILE A 115 -5.77 0.28 -11.54
N ALA A 116 -4.97 1.04 -12.27
CA ALA A 116 -4.22 2.18 -11.74
C ALA A 116 -5.00 3.47 -12.00
N LEU A 117 -5.08 4.34 -11.00
CA LEU A 117 -5.67 5.66 -11.20
C LEU A 117 -4.78 6.52 -12.08
N GLN A 118 -5.39 7.49 -12.75
CA GLN A 118 -4.67 8.49 -13.52
C GLN A 118 -5.25 9.86 -13.25
N VAL A 119 -4.42 10.84 -12.90
CA VAL A 119 -4.82 12.24 -12.84
C VAL A 119 -4.61 12.89 -14.20
N THR A 120 -5.63 13.58 -14.71
CA THR A 120 -5.60 14.27 -16.01
C THR A 120 -5.56 15.78 -15.88
N SER A 121 -6.25 16.35 -14.89
CA SER A 121 -6.23 17.80 -14.66
C SER A 121 -6.63 18.17 -13.24
N ILE A 122 -6.28 19.38 -12.82
CA ILE A 122 -6.71 19.99 -11.56
C ILE A 122 -7.32 21.37 -11.81
N SER A 123 -8.27 21.78 -10.98
CA SER A 123 -8.90 23.10 -11.02
C SER A 123 -9.37 23.54 -9.63
N PRO A 124 -9.07 24.75 -9.17
CA PRO A 124 -8.25 25.75 -9.85
C PRO A 124 -6.76 25.37 -9.82
N ILE A 125 -6.00 25.77 -10.85
CA ILE A 125 -4.53 25.61 -10.91
C ILE A 125 -3.78 26.64 -10.03
N ARG A 126 -4.52 27.53 -9.36
CA ARG A 126 -4.01 28.60 -8.50
C ARG A 126 -4.94 28.78 -7.31
N GLY A 127 -4.37 28.98 -6.12
CA GLY A 127 -5.11 29.22 -4.90
C GLY A 127 -4.28 30.01 -3.89
N GLY A 128 -4.96 30.58 -2.88
CA GLY A 128 -4.29 31.31 -1.81
C GLY A 128 -3.64 30.37 -0.80
N ALA A 129 -2.46 30.73 -0.28
CA ALA A 129 -1.75 29.92 0.73
C ALA A 129 -2.56 29.72 2.04
N GLY A 130 -3.54 30.59 2.30
CA GLY A 130 -4.48 30.44 3.43
C GLY A 130 -5.46 29.28 3.31
N GLY A 131 -5.52 28.58 2.17
CA GLY A 131 -6.47 27.49 1.94
C GLY A 131 -7.92 27.98 1.84
N GLY A 132 -8.87 27.09 2.14
CA GLY A 132 -10.31 27.38 2.18
C GLY A 132 -11.03 27.34 0.83
N TYR A 133 -10.33 26.98 -0.25
CA TYR A 133 -10.91 26.81 -1.57
C TYR A 133 -11.10 25.33 -1.92
N THR A 134 -12.09 25.05 -2.75
CA THR A 134 -12.34 23.70 -3.27
C THR A 134 -11.42 23.41 -4.44
N LEU A 135 -10.72 22.29 -4.38
CA LEU A 135 -9.95 21.73 -5.48
C LEU A 135 -10.74 20.59 -6.13
N THR A 136 -10.87 20.66 -7.45
CA THR A 136 -11.41 19.62 -8.32
C THR A 136 -10.25 18.95 -9.06
N ILE A 137 -10.14 17.63 -8.93
CA ILE A 137 -9.15 16.81 -9.61
C ILE A 137 -9.91 15.89 -10.55
N SER A 138 -9.59 15.94 -11.84
CA SER A 138 -10.15 15.06 -12.85
C SER A 138 -9.14 13.98 -13.21
N GLY A 139 -9.65 12.80 -13.55
CA GLY A 139 -8.85 11.63 -13.82
C GLY A 139 -9.68 10.43 -14.22
N THR A 140 -9.08 9.24 -14.12
CA THR A 140 -9.76 7.96 -14.27
C THR A 140 -9.42 7.05 -13.10
N ASP A 141 -10.32 6.11 -12.86
CA ASP A 141 -10.12 4.97 -11.97
C ASP A 141 -9.86 5.31 -10.49
N PHE A 142 -10.34 6.46 -10.03
CA PHE A 142 -10.37 6.78 -8.60
C PHE A 142 -11.25 5.79 -7.84
N SER A 143 -10.94 5.54 -6.57
CA SER A 143 -11.79 4.76 -5.67
C SER A 143 -12.57 5.68 -4.73
N SER A 144 -13.60 5.15 -4.05
CA SER A 144 -14.31 5.90 -3.01
C SER A 144 -13.41 6.31 -1.82
N LEU A 145 -12.21 5.73 -1.74
CA LEU A 145 -11.20 6.02 -0.74
C LEU A 145 -10.09 6.94 -1.26
N SER A 146 -10.15 7.35 -2.53
CA SER A 146 -9.16 8.27 -3.10
C SER A 146 -9.18 9.59 -2.34
N ALA A 147 -7.98 10.04 -1.96
CA ALA A 147 -7.75 11.32 -1.31
C ALA A 147 -6.83 12.17 -2.19
N ALA A 148 -6.66 13.43 -1.82
CA ALA A 148 -5.72 14.33 -2.46
C ALA A 148 -4.83 14.99 -1.42
N LEU A 149 -3.58 15.22 -1.77
CA LEU A 149 -2.65 16.02 -1.00
C LEU A 149 -2.28 17.26 -1.81
N VAL A 150 -2.17 18.39 -1.14
CA VAL A 150 -1.61 19.64 -1.67
C VAL A 150 -0.47 20.04 -0.76
N ASP A 151 0.74 20.15 -1.30
CA ASP A 151 1.94 20.45 -0.48
C ASP A 151 2.09 19.48 0.71
N ASN A 152 1.88 18.19 0.44
CA ASN A 152 1.90 17.11 1.44
C ASN A 152 0.83 17.21 2.56
N ASN A 153 -0.12 18.16 2.46
CA ASN A 153 -1.25 18.29 3.38
C ASN A 153 -2.48 17.62 2.78
N ILE A 154 -3.14 16.76 3.56
CA ILE A 154 -4.37 16.09 3.13
C ILE A 154 -5.47 17.13 2.94
N CYS A 155 -6.07 17.10 1.75
CA CYS A 155 -7.26 17.86 1.43
C CYS A 155 -8.47 17.26 2.18
N THR A 156 -9.26 18.08 2.86
CA THR A 156 -10.35 17.60 3.72
C THR A 156 -11.64 17.39 2.93
N ASN A 157 -12.52 16.51 3.42
CA ASN A 157 -13.82 16.21 2.82
C ASN A 157 -13.71 15.80 1.33
N PRO A 158 -12.90 14.77 0.99
CA PRO A 158 -12.84 14.28 -0.37
C PRO A 158 -14.17 13.63 -0.76
N GLU A 159 -14.73 14.07 -1.88
CA GLU A 159 -15.89 13.48 -2.53
C GLU A 159 -15.46 12.95 -3.90
N VAL A 160 -15.70 11.66 -4.13
CA VAL A 160 -15.32 11.01 -5.39
C VAL A 160 -16.57 10.71 -6.20
N MET A 161 -16.61 11.24 -7.42
CA MET A 161 -17.74 11.12 -8.33
C MET A 161 -17.34 10.31 -9.56
N ASN A 162 -18.11 9.25 -9.84
CA ASN A 162 -17.95 8.37 -11.02
C ASN A 162 -16.51 7.90 -11.25
N TYR A 163 -15.72 7.71 -10.19
CA TYR A 163 -14.32 7.29 -10.27
C TYR A 163 -13.42 8.18 -11.14
N THR A 164 -13.87 9.39 -11.48
CA THR A 164 -13.22 10.27 -12.47
C THR A 164 -13.02 11.69 -11.96
N THR A 165 -13.68 12.04 -10.87
CA THR A 165 -13.55 13.37 -10.25
C THR A 165 -13.41 13.24 -8.74
N ILE A 166 -12.42 13.92 -8.17
CA ILE A 166 -12.30 14.15 -6.72
C ILE A 166 -12.53 15.63 -6.47
N THR A 167 -13.42 15.97 -5.54
CA THR A 167 -13.56 17.34 -5.01
C THR A 167 -13.20 17.34 -3.54
N CYS A 168 -12.38 18.30 -3.10
CA CYS A 168 -11.94 18.38 -1.72
C CYS A 168 -11.61 19.83 -1.31
N LEU A 169 -11.55 20.10 0.00
CA LEU A 169 -11.21 21.41 0.55
C LEU A 169 -9.71 21.50 0.90
N VAL A 170 -9.02 22.47 0.30
CA VAL A 170 -7.58 22.67 0.54
C VAL A 170 -7.35 23.42 1.84
N LEU A 171 -6.47 22.91 2.69
CA LEU A 171 -6.06 23.56 3.94
C LEU A 171 -5.01 24.64 3.72
N SER A 172 -4.69 25.42 4.75
CA SER A 172 -3.59 26.38 4.68
C SER A 172 -2.27 25.66 4.45
N THR A 173 -1.44 26.19 3.57
CA THR A 173 -0.11 25.66 3.23
C THR A 173 0.96 26.62 3.73
N ALA A 174 2.17 26.12 4.01
CA ALA A 174 3.32 26.95 4.36
C ALA A 174 3.97 27.60 3.12
N ALA A 175 3.40 27.36 1.94
CA ALA A 175 3.90 27.83 0.66
C ALA A 175 3.95 29.37 0.59
N SER A 176 5.10 29.90 0.21
CA SER A 176 5.30 31.34 -0.03
C SER A 176 4.63 31.80 -1.33
N SER A 177 4.44 33.12 -1.52
CA SER A 177 3.87 33.68 -2.75
C SER A 177 4.61 33.21 -4.00
N ASN A 178 3.88 32.75 -5.01
CA ASN A 178 4.38 32.16 -6.28
C ASN A 178 5.09 30.80 -6.16
N SER A 179 4.91 30.05 -5.07
CA SER A 179 5.41 28.67 -4.99
C SER A 179 4.56 27.73 -5.84
N VAL A 180 5.21 26.84 -6.60
CA VAL A 180 4.55 25.67 -7.21
C VAL A 180 4.53 24.58 -6.15
N VAL A 181 3.36 23.99 -5.91
CA VAL A 181 3.18 22.89 -4.95
C VAL A 181 2.65 21.66 -5.67
N ASP A 182 3.06 20.49 -5.21
CA ASP A 182 2.60 19.23 -5.78
C ASP A 182 1.18 18.91 -5.32
N VAL A 183 0.37 18.41 -6.26
CA VAL A 183 -0.91 17.77 -5.99
C VAL A 183 -0.77 16.28 -6.24
N VAL A 184 -0.97 15.48 -5.19
CA VAL A 184 -0.77 14.03 -5.25
C VAL A 184 -2.08 13.32 -4.91
N VAL A 185 -2.47 12.36 -5.74
CA VAL A 185 -3.55 11.40 -5.43
C VAL A 185 -2.87 10.05 -5.19
N PRO A 186 -2.82 9.55 -3.94
CA PRO A 186 -2.17 8.28 -3.65
C PRO A 186 -3.02 7.10 -4.11
N ASP A 187 -2.40 6.14 -4.79
CA ASP A 187 -3.02 4.87 -5.14
C ASP A 187 -3.36 4.11 -3.85
N SER A 188 -4.62 3.74 -3.67
CA SER A 188 -5.14 3.14 -2.42
C SER A 188 -4.69 1.70 -2.16
N GLY A 189 -3.52 1.30 -2.66
CA GLY A 189 -2.96 -0.05 -2.56
C GLY A 189 -2.37 -0.41 -1.18
N ASN A 190 -3.15 -0.26 -0.11
CA ASN A 190 -3.14 -1.06 1.14
C ASN A 190 -3.89 -0.30 2.25
N GLN A 191 -5.18 -0.59 2.41
CA GLN A 191 -5.92 -0.18 3.61
C GLN A 191 -6.01 -1.35 4.59
N ILE A 192 -5.33 -1.24 5.74
CA ILE A 192 -5.52 -2.14 6.88
C ILE A 192 -6.46 -1.44 7.86
N THR A 193 -7.71 -1.89 7.94
CA THR A 193 -8.68 -1.46 8.96
C THR A 193 -8.40 -2.21 10.26
N ILE A 194 -8.02 -1.51 11.33
CA ILE A 194 -7.77 -2.10 12.65
C ILE A 194 -8.80 -1.53 13.65
N THR A 195 -9.68 -2.37 14.21
CA THR A 195 -10.66 -2.00 15.25
C THR A 195 -10.31 -2.64 16.60
N GLY A 196 -10.38 -1.85 17.69
CA GLY A 196 -10.13 -2.29 19.07
C GLY A 196 -10.04 -1.13 20.06
N THR A 197 -10.17 -1.40 21.37
CA THR A 197 -10.09 -0.38 22.44
C THR A 197 -8.75 -0.38 23.19
N THR A 198 -7.84 -1.29 22.86
CA THR A 198 -6.47 -1.35 23.39
C THR A 198 -5.50 -1.74 22.29
N PHE A 199 -4.75 -0.78 21.78
CA PHE A 199 -3.70 -0.99 20.77
C PHE A 199 -2.33 -1.05 21.45
N ARG A 200 -1.48 -1.98 21.04
CA ARG A 200 -0.04 -1.95 21.34
C ARG A 200 0.73 -1.91 20.04
N VAL A 201 1.47 -0.83 19.81
CA VAL A 201 2.41 -0.74 18.69
C VAL A 201 3.77 -1.24 19.19
N LEU A 202 4.37 -2.18 18.47
CA LEU A 202 5.68 -2.75 18.73
C LEU A 202 6.63 -2.39 17.58
N VAL A 203 7.79 -1.84 17.90
CA VAL A 203 8.91 -1.70 16.96
C VAL A 203 9.94 -2.76 17.35
N GLY A 204 10.04 -3.82 16.53
CA GLY A 204 10.72 -5.05 16.92
C GLY A 204 10.00 -5.75 18.07
N THR A 205 10.63 -5.79 19.24
CA THR A 205 10.05 -6.33 20.49
C THR A 205 9.68 -5.23 21.50
N THR A 206 9.94 -3.97 21.19
CA THR A 206 9.79 -2.85 22.13
C THR A 206 8.49 -2.11 21.91
N SER A 207 7.76 -1.81 22.99
CA SER A 207 6.49 -1.06 22.93
C SER A 207 6.73 0.41 22.59
N ALA A 208 6.00 0.90 21.60
CA ALA A 208 5.91 2.30 21.23
C ALA A 208 4.72 2.97 21.94
N ALA A 209 4.85 4.27 22.25
CA ALA A 209 3.80 5.02 22.94
C ALA A 209 2.81 5.58 21.91
N VAL A 210 1.56 5.09 21.92
CA VAL A 210 0.52 5.57 21.01
C VAL A 210 0.01 6.93 21.48
N THR A 211 0.13 7.94 20.62
CA THR A 211 -0.30 9.33 20.87
C THR A 211 -1.70 9.60 20.37
N SER A 212 -2.14 8.95 19.29
CA SER A 212 -3.56 8.94 18.87
C SER A 212 -3.87 7.74 17.98
N ALA A 213 -5.13 7.32 17.96
CA ALA A 213 -5.60 6.23 17.09
C ALA A 213 -7.01 6.52 16.58
N SER A 214 -7.22 6.30 15.28
CA SER A 214 -8.51 6.32 14.60
C SER A 214 -8.70 5.03 13.79
N SER A 215 -9.84 4.90 13.10
CA SER A 215 -10.09 3.79 12.18
C SER A 215 -9.14 3.75 10.97
N THR A 216 -8.36 4.81 10.74
CA THR A 216 -7.48 4.96 9.57
C THR A 216 -6.04 5.30 9.91
N ASN A 217 -5.76 5.87 11.09
CA ASN A 217 -4.44 6.35 11.47
C ASN A 217 -4.07 5.89 12.89
N ILE A 218 -2.82 5.48 13.08
CA ILE A 218 -2.22 5.30 14.41
C ILE A 218 -0.98 6.18 14.47
N ILE A 219 -0.98 7.17 15.35
CA ILE A 219 0.17 8.01 15.63
C ILE A 219 0.83 7.48 16.90
N PHE A 220 2.14 7.26 16.84
CA PHE A 220 2.92 6.79 17.98
C PHE A 220 4.29 7.45 18.02
N THR A 221 4.84 7.58 19.22
CA THR A 221 6.24 7.93 19.42
C THR A 221 7.07 6.67 19.36
N ALA A 222 7.98 6.60 18.39
CA ALA A 222 8.87 5.47 18.23
C ALA A 222 9.84 5.34 19.42
N PRO A 223 10.15 4.11 19.87
CA PRO A 223 11.00 3.87 21.02
C PRO A 223 12.49 4.03 20.66
N THR A 224 13.32 4.30 21.66
CA THR A 224 14.77 4.30 21.48
C THR A 224 15.28 2.87 21.28
N LEU A 225 15.86 2.56 20.11
CA LEU A 225 16.46 1.26 19.78
C LEU A 225 17.88 1.46 19.25
N ALA A 226 18.67 0.38 19.27
CA ALA A 226 19.98 0.34 18.63
C ALA A 226 19.86 0.46 17.10
N PRO A 227 20.95 0.72 16.36
CA PRO A 227 20.91 0.75 14.90
C PRO A 227 20.53 -0.61 14.33
N GLY A 228 19.65 -0.62 13.35
CA GLY A 228 19.10 -1.84 12.78
C GLY A 228 17.73 -1.64 12.15
N ILE A 229 17.27 -2.66 11.42
CA ILE A 229 15.95 -2.68 10.80
C ILE A 229 15.01 -3.49 11.69
N TYR A 230 13.91 -2.88 12.11
CA TYR A 230 12.93 -3.49 13.01
C TYR A 230 11.57 -3.60 12.34
N PRO A 231 10.90 -4.77 12.42
CA PRO A 231 9.54 -4.91 11.94
C PRO A 231 8.57 -4.11 12.81
N LEU A 232 7.61 -3.43 12.19
CA LEU A 232 6.50 -2.82 12.91
C LEU A 232 5.38 -3.86 13.09
N THR A 233 4.91 -4.06 14.32
CA THR A 233 3.77 -4.93 14.63
C THR A 233 2.75 -4.17 15.44
N VAL A 234 1.48 -4.19 15.04
CA VAL A 234 0.37 -3.62 15.81
C VAL A 234 -0.43 -4.77 16.41
N ASN A 235 -0.41 -4.89 17.74
CA ASN A 235 -1.13 -5.94 18.45
C ASN A 235 -2.44 -5.40 19.04
N THR A 236 -3.49 -6.20 18.94
CA THR A 236 -4.83 -5.93 19.49
C THR A 236 -5.28 -7.12 20.33
N THR A 237 -6.37 -6.96 21.08
CA THR A 237 -6.97 -8.03 21.90
C THR A 237 -7.38 -9.27 21.08
N ASN A 238 -7.58 -9.10 19.76
CA ASN A 238 -8.09 -10.14 18.85
C ASN A 238 -7.07 -10.58 17.78
N GLY A 239 -5.80 -10.15 17.85
CA GLY A 239 -4.75 -10.52 16.90
C GLY A 239 -3.76 -9.39 16.59
N PHE A 240 -2.81 -9.65 15.70
CA PHE A 240 -1.77 -8.70 15.31
C PHE A 240 -1.80 -8.39 13.81
N ALA A 241 -1.53 -7.13 13.45
CA ALA A 241 -1.27 -6.68 12.09
C ALA A 241 0.24 -6.43 11.91
N ARG A 242 0.81 -6.96 10.82
CA ARG A 242 2.19 -6.72 10.41
C ARG A 242 2.21 -5.94 9.10
N PRO A 243 2.27 -4.60 9.14
CA PRO A 243 2.43 -3.82 7.92
C PRO A 243 3.70 -4.21 7.14
N GLN A 244 3.67 -4.03 5.81
CA GLN A 244 4.81 -4.34 4.91
C GLN A 244 5.98 -3.34 5.00
N PHE A 245 5.99 -2.47 6.00
CA PHE A 245 7.05 -1.50 6.19
C PHE A 245 7.82 -1.76 7.49
N GLN A 246 9.11 -1.50 7.44
CA GLN A 246 10.03 -1.66 8.57
C GLN A 246 10.59 -0.29 8.96
N ILE A 247 10.89 -0.14 10.25
CA ILE A 247 11.56 1.04 10.76
C ILE A 247 13.05 0.76 10.77
N GLU A 248 13.80 1.54 10.01
CA GLU A 248 15.25 1.50 10.04
C GLU A 248 15.81 2.60 10.94
N TYR A 249 16.64 2.18 11.88
CA TYR A 249 17.47 3.03 12.74
C TYR A 249 18.87 3.02 12.11
N ARG A 250 19.26 4.12 11.44
CA ARG A 250 20.59 4.27 10.84
C ARG A 250 21.51 5.09 11.74
N PHE A 251 22.80 4.77 11.69
CA PHE A 251 23.88 5.72 11.92
C PHE A 251 24.54 5.97 10.57
N TYR A 252 24.74 7.23 10.19
CA TYR A 252 25.60 7.58 9.06
C TYR A 252 27.01 7.91 9.57
N ASP A 253 28.01 7.71 8.71
CA ASP A 253 29.41 7.98 9.05
C ASP A 253 29.59 9.45 9.44
N GLN A 254 30.02 9.68 10.68
CA GLN A 254 30.08 11.01 11.27
C GLN A 254 31.34 11.76 10.84
N GLU A 255 31.18 12.98 10.33
CA GLU A 255 32.31 13.87 10.08
C GLU A 255 32.56 14.72 11.34
N VAL A 256 33.72 14.52 11.97
CA VAL A 256 34.13 15.26 13.19
C VAL A 256 35.24 16.23 12.83
N THR A 257 34.97 17.52 12.99
CA THR A 257 35.92 18.60 12.64
C THR A 257 36.14 19.55 13.82
N PRO A 258 37.39 19.82 14.23
CA PRO A 258 38.61 19.11 13.84
C PRO A 258 38.68 17.70 14.46
N ASN A 259 39.39 16.78 13.81
CA ASN A 259 39.62 15.41 14.30
C ASN A 259 40.80 15.30 15.29
N VAL A 260 41.37 16.43 15.71
CA VAL A 260 42.45 16.57 16.70
C VAL A 260 42.17 17.75 17.63
N GLY A 261 42.61 17.67 18.89
CA GLY A 261 42.34 18.69 19.90
C GLY A 261 43.31 18.67 21.07
N SER A 262 43.14 19.60 22.01
CA SER A 262 44.00 19.76 23.19
C SER A 262 43.73 18.72 24.28
N LEU A 263 44.79 18.25 24.95
CA LEU A 263 44.71 17.36 26.12
C LEU A 263 44.05 18.03 27.34
N TYR A 264 44.07 19.36 27.40
CA TYR A 264 43.70 20.15 28.58
C TYR A 264 42.36 20.89 28.41
N ARG A 265 41.35 20.21 27.84
CA ARG A 265 39.97 20.70 27.59
C ARG A 265 39.89 21.93 26.65
N GLY A 266 38.67 22.25 26.23
CA GLY A 266 38.37 23.55 25.62
C GLY A 266 38.47 23.62 24.11
N SER A 267 38.67 22.51 23.39
CA SER A 267 38.63 22.51 21.92
C SER A 267 37.19 22.52 21.44
N ASP A 268 36.86 23.43 20.52
CA ASP A 268 35.57 23.46 19.83
C ASP A 268 35.56 22.35 18.76
N VAL A 269 34.55 21.49 18.82
CA VAL A 269 34.37 20.37 17.91
C VAL A 269 32.97 20.43 17.30
N TYR A 270 32.92 20.23 15.99
CA TYR A 270 31.70 20.15 15.21
C TYR A 270 31.52 18.73 14.71
N VAL A 271 30.34 18.17 14.96
CA VAL A 271 29.92 16.91 14.37
C VAL A 271 28.85 17.22 13.36
N GLN A 272 29.07 16.84 12.11
CA GLN A 272 28.10 16.99 11.03
C GLN A 272 27.48 15.63 10.69
N ASP A 273 26.16 15.57 10.76
CA ASP A 273 25.33 14.38 10.47
C ASP A 273 23.89 14.85 10.21
N GLN A 274 22.90 13.97 10.17
CA GLN A 274 21.47 14.31 10.15
C GLN A 274 20.77 13.63 11.34
N GLY A 275 19.82 14.32 11.97
CA GLY A 275 18.94 13.72 12.99
C GLY A 275 19.32 13.96 14.45
N PHE A 276 20.06 15.02 14.76
CA PHE A 276 20.36 15.35 16.17
C PHE A 276 19.15 15.95 16.89
N GLY A 277 18.84 15.43 18.08
CA GLY A 277 17.81 15.96 18.98
C GLY A 277 18.36 16.78 20.14
N SER A 278 17.48 17.46 20.89
CA SER A 278 17.83 18.32 22.03
C SER A 278 18.51 17.59 23.20
N ASN A 279 18.36 16.26 23.30
CA ASN A 279 18.96 15.42 24.35
C ASN A 279 20.27 14.73 23.92
N THR A 280 21.02 15.34 23.01
CA THR A 280 22.25 14.73 22.49
C THR A 280 23.40 14.84 23.48
N VAL A 281 24.08 13.71 23.74
CA VAL A 281 25.32 13.63 24.52
C VAL A 281 26.46 13.20 23.60
N VAL A 282 27.58 13.92 23.63
CA VAL A 282 28.78 13.61 22.86
C VAL A 282 29.91 13.24 23.81
N THR A 283 30.63 12.14 23.55
CA THR A 283 31.84 11.75 24.29
C THR A 283 32.97 11.37 23.35
N PHE A 284 34.21 11.66 23.75
CA PHE A 284 35.44 11.19 23.10
C PHE A 284 36.07 10.14 24.02
N GLY A 285 35.88 8.85 23.70
CA GLY A 285 36.14 7.78 24.64
C GLY A 285 35.31 7.93 25.92
N ALA A 286 35.96 7.99 27.08
CA ALA A 286 35.31 8.23 28.37
C ALA A 286 35.16 9.72 28.73
N ALA A 287 35.75 10.64 27.95
CA ALA A 287 35.72 12.07 28.23
C ALA A 287 34.46 12.70 27.61
N PRO A 288 33.57 13.35 28.40
CA PRO A 288 32.39 14.01 27.87
C PRO A 288 32.76 15.27 27.07
N CYS A 289 31.95 15.62 26.08
CA CYS A 289 32.01 16.89 25.36
C CYS A 289 30.80 17.74 25.76
N THR A 290 31.05 18.96 26.26
CA THR A 290 29.99 19.87 26.67
C THR A 290 29.30 20.42 25.43
N VAL A 291 28.06 20.00 25.18
CA VAL A 291 27.28 20.44 24.03
C VAL A 291 26.86 21.91 24.22
N LEU A 292 27.21 22.75 23.25
CA LEU A 292 26.93 24.19 23.24
C LEU A 292 25.73 24.51 22.34
N GLU A 293 25.65 23.87 21.19
CA GLU A 293 24.55 24.03 20.23
C GLU A 293 24.27 22.69 19.54
N VAL A 294 22.98 22.41 19.32
CA VAL A 294 22.53 21.28 18.50
C VAL A 294 21.44 21.79 17.57
N ASN A 295 21.63 21.56 16.28
CA ASN A 295 20.56 21.63 15.30
C ASN A 295 20.43 20.28 14.59
N PHE A 296 19.42 20.15 13.73
CA PHE A 296 19.12 18.88 13.05
C PHE A 296 20.31 18.27 12.29
N THR A 297 21.29 19.07 11.87
CA THR A 297 22.40 18.65 11.01
C THR A 297 23.80 18.85 11.59
N ARG A 298 23.91 19.49 12.76
CA ARG A 298 25.19 19.86 13.35
C ARG A 298 25.12 19.87 14.88
N ILE A 299 26.13 19.30 15.51
CA ILE A 299 26.43 19.51 16.92
C ILE A 299 27.67 20.39 17.01
N HIS A 300 27.63 21.37 17.91
CA HIS A 300 28.79 22.11 18.39
C HIS A 300 29.00 21.76 19.86
N CYS A 301 30.13 21.18 20.19
CA CYS A 301 30.48 20.83 21.57
C CYS A 301 31.92 21.20 21.91
N LYS A 302 32.21 21.32 23.20
CA LYS A 302 33.53 21.69 23.72
C LYS A 302 34.15 20.54 24.51
N THR A 303 35.36 20.13 24.14
CA THR A 303 36.01 18.95 24.75
C THR A 303 36.37 19.16 26.22
N THR A 304 36.35 18.08 26.99
CA THR A 304 36.95 18.04 28.34
C THR A 304 38.39 17.50 28.29
N SER A 305 39.09 17.48 29.42
CA SER A 305 40.48 17.01 29.47
C SER A 305 40.53 15.49 29.35
N ALA A 306 41.45 14.99 28.52
CA ALA A 306 41.59 13.57 28.24
C ALA A 306 43.08 13.19 28.11
N ALA A 307 43.39 11.92 28.39
CA ALA A 307 44.73 11.38 28.17
C ALA A 307 45.06 11.28 26.67
N PRO A 308 46.33 11.38 26.26
CA PRO A 308 46.74 11.29 24.86
C PRO A 308 46.43 9.90 24.29
N ALA A 309 45.41 9.82 23.44
CA ALA A 309 45.00 8.61 22.74
C ALA A 309 44.15 8.96 21.50
N VAL A 310 44.08 8.03 20.54
CA VAL A 310 43.03 8.06 19.51
C VAL A 310 41.73 7.63 20.18
N LEU A 311 40.77 8.54 20.28
CA LEU A 311 39.50 8.30 20.96
C LEU A 311 38.36 8.22 19.94
N LEU A 312 37.51 7.21 20.08
CA LEU A 312 36.28 7.12 19.29
C LEU A 312 35.28 8.18 19.78
N CYS A 313 34.73 8.95 18.85
CA CYS A 313 33.57 9.80 19.11
C CYS A 313 32.34 8.90 19.28
N ARG A 314 31.61 9.06 20.38
CA ARG A 314 30.33 8.40 20.65
C ARG A 314 29.27 9.46 20.86
N ILE A 315 28.16 9.32 20.15
CA ILE A 315 27.02 10.23 20.25
C ILE A 315 25.80 9.43 20.68
N LEU A 316 25.18 9.86 21.78
CA LEU A 316 23.91 9.34 22.27
C LEU A 316 22.86 10.41 22.00
N SER A 317 22.04 10.21 20.97
CA SER A 317 20.91 11.08 20.60
C SER A 317 19.64 10.26 20.47
N GLN A 318 18.46 10.91 20.48
CA GLN A 318 17.23 10.25 20.07
C GLN A 318 17.29 10.03 18.55
N LEU A 319 17.49 8.78 18.14
CA LEU A 319 17.58 8.37 16.74
C LEU A 319 16.29 8.76 16.00
N HIS A 320 16.42 9.39 14.83
CA HIS A 320 15.31 9.52 13.90
C HIS A 320 15.17 8.26 13.04
N HIS A 321 13.94 7.97 12.66
CA HIS A 321 13.54 6.74 12.00
C HIS A 321 13.16 7.00 10.56
N ARG A 322 13.55 6.11 9.65
CA ARG A 322 13.07 6.14 8.26
C ARG A 322 12.22 4.89 8.02
N MET A 323 11.02 5.08 7.47
CA MET A 323 10.19 3.97 7.04
C MET A 323 10.66 3.52 5.66
N HIS A 324 10.93 2.23 5.51
CA HIS A 324 11.24 1.60 4.24
C HIS A 324 10.08 0.68 3.85
N GLN A 325 9.58 0.83 2.62
CA GLN A 325 8.73 -0.16 1.96
C GLN A 325 9.64 -1.29 1.45
N GLN A 326 9.22 -2.54 1.68
CA GLN A 326 9.84 -3.71 1.03
C GLN A 326 9.49 -3.77 -0.45
#